data_AF-A0A0D6ADP3-F1
#
_entry.id   AF-A0A0D6ADP3-F1
#
_cell.length_a   1.000
_cell.length_b   1.000
_cell.length_c   1.000
_cell.angle_alpha   90.00
_cell.angle_beta   90.00
_cell.angle_gamma   90.00
#
_symmetry.space_group_name_H-M   'P 1'
#
loop_
_entity.id
_entity.type
_entity.pdbx_description
1 polymer ?
#
loop_
_entity_poly.entity_id
_entity_poly.type
_entity_poly.pdbx_seq_one_letter_code
_entity_poly.pdbx_strand_id
1 'polypeptide(L)'
;MNEAETRAELIDPKLKEAGWGVVAHSAIKREVIALGRLLGGGKRAKSLIADYVLVYRNQKLAVIEAKRRDLPDTEGLQQAKEYAQRLQTPFTYSTNGIGIYQVDMRTAQEGYVDRFPTPEDWHW
;
A
#
# COMPACT_ATOMS: atom_id res chain seq x y z
N MET A 1 11.70 15.58 -3.67
CA MET A 1 12.15 14.18 -3.43
C MET A 1 11.48 13.24 -4.43
N ASN A 2 12.19 12.27 -5.00
CA ASN A 2 11.57 11.27 -5.89
C ASN A 2 10.80 10.19 -5.08
N GLU A 3 10.07 9.32 -5.76
CA GLU A 3 9.21 8.33 -5.07
C GLU A 3 10.04 7.28 -4.30
N ALA A 4 11.15 6.82 -4.86
CA ALA A 4 12.03 5.86 -4.20
C ALA A 4 12.69 6.44 -2.94
N GLU A 5 13.12 7.69 -2.99
CA GLU A 5 13.64 8.43 -1.83
C GLU A 5 12.52 8.64 -0.79
N THR A 6 11.31 9.01 -1.23
CA THR A 6 10.15 9.19 -0.32
C THR A 6 9.83 7.90 0.42
N ARG A 7 9.89 6.76 -0.28
CA ARG A 7 9.71 5.43 0.30
C ARG A 7 10.77 5.13 1.36
N ALA A 8 12.05 5.24 0.99
CA ALA A 8 13.16 4.88 1.87
C ALA A 8 13.29 5.82 3.08
N GLU A 9 13.06 7.11 2.91
CA GLU A 9 13.33 8.13 3.94
C GLU A 9 12.12 8.44 4.82
N LEU A 10 10.89 8.29 4.29
CA LEU A 10 9.67 8.69 5.01
C LEU A 10 8.71 7.55 5.31
N ILE A 11 8.51 6.61 4.38
CA ILE A 11 7.47 5.57 4.52
C ILE A 11 8.03 4.33 5.24
N ASP A 12 9.17 3.82 4.81
CA ASP A 12 9.79 2.62 5.40
C ASP A 12 10.06 2.79 6.91
N PRO A 13 10.54 3.96 7.42
CA PRO A 13 10.68 4.17 8.86
C PRO A 13 9.34 4.11 9.60
N LYS A 14 8.27 4.69 9.07
CA LYS A 14 6.93 4.68 9.69
C LYS A 14 6.33 3.27 9.71
N LEU A 15 6.53 2.48 8.66
CA LEU A 15 6.11 1.07 8.63
C LEU A 15 6.86 0.23 9.66
N LYS A 16 8.18 0.45 9.77
CA LYS A 16 9.01 -0.22 10.77
C LYS A 16 8.64 0.18 12.20
N GLU A 17 8.36 1.46 12.43
CA GLU A 17 7.89 1.99 13.72
C GLU A 17 6.54 1.35 14.12
N ALA A 18 5.63 1.17 13.17
CA ALA A 18 4.39 0.43 13.37
C ALA A 18 4.59 -1.09 13.54
N GLY A 19 5.83 -1.61 13.43
CA GLY A 19 6.18 -3.00 13.68
C GLY A 19 6.15 -3.91 12.45
N TRP A 20 5.87 -3.40 11.26
CA TRP A 20 5.84 -4.21 10.04
C TRP A 20 7.22 -4.69 9.63
N GLY A 21 7.37 -6.01 9.46
CA GLY A 21 8.66 -6.66 9.15
C GLY A 21 9.57 -6.83 10.37
N VAL A 22 9.11 -6.44 11.57
CA VAL A 22 9.83 -6.60 12.83
C VAL A 22 9.07 -7.54 13.77
N VAL A 23 7.76 -7.34 13.91
CA VAL A 23 6.89 -8.20 14.73
C VAL A 23 6.79 -9.58 14.10
N ALA A 24 6.79 -10.62 14.94
CA ALA A 24 6.66 -12.01 14.49
C ALA A 24 5.42 -12.20 13.60
N HIS A 25 5.58 -12.95 12.50
CA HIS A 25 4.54 -13.19 11.50
C HIS A 25 4.05 -11.95 10.74
N SER A 26 4.67 -10.78 10.92
CA SER A 26 4.45 -9.60 10.06
C SER A 26 5.44 -9.59 8.90
N ALA A 27 5.00 -9.11 7.73
CA ALA A 27 5.84 -8.94 6.56
C ALA A 27 5.35 -7.78 5.70
N ILE A 28 6.30 -7.16 5.00
CA ILE A 28 6.05 -6.19 3.95
C ILE A 28 6.44 -6.85 2.63
N LYS A 29 5.52 -6.90 1.66
CA LYS A 29 5.76 -7.49 0.34
C LYS A 29 5.56 -6.45 -0.78
N ARG A 30 6.17 -6.71 -1.93
CA ARG A 30 5.80 -6.10 -3.21
C ARG A 30 5.13 -7.19 -4.05
N GLU A 31 3.87 -7.03 -4.40
CA GLU A 31 3.14 -8.05 -5.15
C GLU A 31 2.75 -7.57 -6.55
N VAL A 32 2.98 -8.45 -7.53
CA VAL A 32 2.48 -8.27 -8.89
C VAL A 32 1.00 -8.65 -8.90
N ILE A 33 0.17 -7.65 -9.17
CA ILE A 33 -1.29 -7.78 -9.22
C ILE A 33 -1.73 -8.23 -10.61
N ALA A 34 -1.11 -7.71 -11.66
CA ALA A 34 -1.36 -8.13 -13.03
C ALA A 34 -0.09 -8.03 -13.87
N LEU A 35 0.17 -9.06 -14.69
CA LEU A 35 1.33 -9.12 -15.59
C LEU A 35 1.21 -8.19 -16.82
N GLY A 36 0.13 -7.42 -16.93
CA GLY A 36 -0.22 -6.65 -18.12
C GLY A 36 -0.79 -7.52 -19.24
N ARG A 37 -1.81 -6.99 -19.93
CA ARG A 37 -2.41 -7.65 -21.10
C ARG A 37 -1.40 -7.70 -22.26
N LEU A 38 -1.45 -8.76 -23.08
CA LEU A 38 -0.72 -8.81 -24.34
C LEU A 38 -1.21 -7.70 -25.28
N LEU A 39 -0.27 -6.90 -25.74
CA LEU A 39 -0.42 -5.92 -26.82
C LEU A 39 0.26 -6.57 -28.05
N GLY A 40 -0.39 -6.55 -29.21
CA GLY A 40 0.10 -7.28 -30.41
C GLY A 40 1.59 -7.10 -30.70
N GLY A 41 2.21 -8.10 -31.33
CA GLY A 41 3.66 -8.09 -31.62
C GLY A 41 4.54 -8.46 -30.42
N GLY A 42 4.04 -9.30 -29.50
CA GLY A 42 4.80 -9.82 -28.35
C GLY A 42 5.01 -8.83 -27.20
N LYS A 43 4.39 -7.65 -27.25
CA LYS A 43 4.48 -6.63 -26.20
C LYS A 43 3.44 -6.89 -25.10
N ARG A 44 3.68 -6.37 -23.91
CA ARG A 44 2.70 -6.37 -22.80
C ARG A 44 2.46 -4.94 -22.34
N ALA A 45 1.24 -4.67 -21.89
CA ALA A 45 0.95 -3.49 -21.08
C ALA A 45 1.78 -3.52 -19.80
N LYS A 46 1.95 -2.36 -19.15
CA LYS A 46 2.68 -2.27 -17.88
C LYS A 46 2.04 -3.19 -16.85
N SER A 47 2.87 -3.94 -16.13
CA SER A 47 2.41 -4.73 -14.99
C SER A 47 1.93 -3.79 -13.88
N LEU A 48 0.90 -4.23 -13.16
CA LEU A 48 0.44 -3.57 -11.95
C LEU A 48 1.14 -4.24 -10.79
N ILE A 49 1.90 -3.47 -10.03
CA ILE A 49 2.67 -3.92 -8.87
C ILE A 49 2.32 -2.96 -7.72
N ALA A 50 1.92 -3.49 -6.58
CA ALA A 50 1.70 -2.69 -5.38
C ALA A 50 3.03 -2.28 -4.76
N ASP A 51 3.12 -1.04 -4.29
CA ASP A 51 4.34 -0.56 -3.60
C ASP A 51 4.59 -1.29 -2.29
N TYR A 52 3.54 -1.50 -1.50
CA TYR A 52 3.58 -2.30 -0.27
C TYR A 52 2.31 -3.12 -0.11
N VAL A 53 2.48 -4.36 0.36
CA VAL A 53 1.42 -5.24 0.84
C VAL A 53 1.77 -5.64 2.26
N LEU A 54 0.92 -5.26 3.21
CA LEU A 54 1.06 -5.59 4.63
C LEU A 54 0.44 -6.97 4.88
N VAL A 55 1.27 -7.90 5.36
CA VAL A 55 0.86 -9.28 5.62
C VAL A 55 1.11 -9.61 7.08
N TYR A 56 0.10 -10.14 7.78
CA TYR A 56 0.23 -10.63 9.14
C TYR A 56 -0.40 -12.02 9.26
N ARG A 57 0.32 -12.98 9.85
CA ARG A 57 -0.15 -14.37 10.02
C ARG A 57 -0.70 -14.98 8.71
N ASN A 58 0.03 -14.77 7.62
CA ASN A 58 -0.31 -15.18 6.25
C ASN A 58 -1.58 -14.54 5.65
N GLN A 59 -2.19 -13.55 6.31
CA GLN A 59 -3.30 -12.76 5.78
C GLN A 59 -2.81 -11.43 5.23
N LYS A 60 -3.26 -11.05 4.03
CA LYS A 60 -3.06 -9.70 3.49
C LYS A 60 -4.06 -8.75 4.13
N LEU A 61 -3.57 -7.68 4.74
CA LEU A 61 -4.38 -6.75 5.52
C LEU A 61 -4.52 -5.40 4.84
N ALA A 62 -3.47 -4.93 4.18
CA ALA A 62 -3.53 -3.68 3.44
C ALA A 62 -2.59 -3.64 2.23
N VAL A 63 -2.97 -2.80 1.27
CA VAL A 63 -2.09 -2.28 0.23
C VAL A 63 -1.76 -0.83 0.56
N ILE A 64 -0.55 -0.39 0.22
CA ILE A 64 -0.17 1.03 0.29
C ILE A 64 0.39 1.41 -1.07
N GLU A 65 -0.13 2.47 -1.67
CA GLU A 65 0.47 3.15 -2.81
C GLU A 65 1.26 4.36 -2.33
N ALA A 66 2.52 4.43 -2.73
CA ALA A 66 3.38 5.56 -2.44
C ALA A 66 3.34 6.57 -3.57
N LYS A 67 3.54 7.84 -3.23
CA LYS A 67 3.79 8.92 -4.17
C LYS A 67 5.01 9.70 -3.72
N ARG A 68 5.54 10.51 -4.64
CA ARG A 68 6.61 11.47 -4.36
C ARG A 68 6.12 12.46 -3.29
N ARG A 69 7.00 12.85 -2.35
CA ARG A 69 6.66 13.79 -1.26
C ARG A 69 5.89 15.05 -1.70
N ASP A 70 6.27 15.60 -2.85
CA ASP A 70 5.77 16.89 -3.33
C ASP A 70 4.42 16.78 -4.07
N LEU A 71 3.86 15.57 -4.16
CA LEU A 71 2.54 15.29 -4.71
C LEU A 71 1.48 15.15 -3.60
N PRO A 72 0.19 15.35 -3.90
CA PRO A 72 -0.89 15.06 -2.97
C PRO A 72 -0.83 13.61 -2.48
N ASP A 73 -1.00 13.40 -1.18
CA ASP A 73 -1.03 12.06 -0.58
C ASP A 73 -2.20 11.20 -1.07
N THR A 74 -3.25 11.81 -1.61
CA THR A 74 -4.41 11.16 -2.23
C THR A 74 -4.26 10.89 -3.73
N GLU A 75 -3.17 11.29 -4.37
CA GLU A 75 -2.98 11.07 -5.83
C GLU A 75 -2.99 9.57 -6.20
N GLY A 76 -2.52 8.70 -5.30
CA GLY A 76 -2.55 7.25 -5.47
C GLY A 76 -3.86 6.58 -5.09
N LEU A 77 -4.87 7.31 -4.61
CA LEU A 77 -6.04 6.72 -3.92
C LEU A 77 -6.86 5.77 -4.80
N GLN A 78 -7.13 6.15 -6.06
CA GLN A 78 -7.89 5.31 -6.97
C GLN A 78 -7.15 3.99 -7.28
N GLN A 79 -5.84 4.08 -7.49
CA GLN A 79 -4.97 2.93 -7.71
C GLN A 79 -4.91 2.03 -6.47
N ALA A 80 -4.78 2.62 -5.28
CA ALA A 80 -4.77 1.91 -4.01
C ALA A 80 -6.08 1.12 -3.78
N LYS A 81 -7.24 1.71 -4.10
CA LYS A 81 -8.55 1.04 -4.04
C LYS A 81 -8.65 -0.12 -5.03
N GLU A 82 -8.22 0.08 -6.27
CA GLU A 82 -8.20 -0.97 -7.29
C GLU A 82 -7.32 -2.15 -6.87
N TYR A 83 -6.13 -1.86 -6.33
CA TYR A 83 -5.19 -2.87 -5.90
C TYR A 83 -5.71 -3.66 -4.70
N ALA A 84 -6.31 -2.97 -3.73
CA ALA A 84 -6.94 -3.62 -2.59
C ALA A 84 -8.10 -4.53 -2.98
N GLN A 85 -8.92 -4.13 -3.95
CA GLN A 85 -9.99 -4.98 -4.48
C GLN A 85 -9.42 -6.26 -5.12
N ARG A 86 -8.38 -6.13 -5.94
CA ARG A 86 -7.75 -7.28 -6.63
C ARG A 86 -6.99 -8.20 -5.68
N LEU A 87 -6.36 -7.64 -4.65
CA LEU A 87 -5.62 -8.40 -3.62
C LEU A 87 -6.51 -8.85 -2.45
N GLN A 88 -7.78 -8.46 -2.46
CA GLN A 88 -8.77 -8.73 -1.41
C GLN A 88 -8.29 -8.28 -0.01
N THR A 89 -7.68 -7.10 0.08
CA THR A 89 -7.28 -6.52 1.36
C THR A 89 -8.43 -5.72 1.97
N PRO A 90 -8.69 -5.85 3.29
CA PRO A 90 -9.75 -5.10 3.96
C PRO A 90 -9.47 -3.59 4.01
N PHE A 91 -8.20 -3.18 3.97
CA PHE A 91 -7.81 -1.77 3.99
C PHE A 91 -6.89 -1.41 2.82
N THR A 92 -6.81 -0.13 2.52
CA THR A 92 -5.81 0.42 1.60
C THR A 92 -5.39 1.81 2.02
N TYR A 93 -4.20 2.22 1.58
CA TYR A 93 -3.64 3.52 1.90
C TYR A 93 -3.02 4.18 0.67
N SER A 94 -3.07 5.51 0.64
CA SER A 94 -2.28 6.34 -0.26
C SER A 94 -1.48 7.33 0.59
N THR A 95 -0.20 7.51 0.27
CA THR A 95 0.69 8.36 1.05
C THR A 95 1.81 8.95 0.21
N ASN A 96 2.23 10.16 0.56
CA ASN A 96 3.46 10.80 0.07
C ASN A 96 4.57 10.82 1.15
N GLY A 97 4.43 10.00 2.20
CA GLY A 97 5.33 9.98 3.35
C GLY A 97 5.06 11.06 4.40
N ILE A 98 4.27 12.09 4.09
CA ILE A 98 3.84 13.12 5.07
C ILE A 98 2.46 12.76 5.62
N GLY A 99 1.43 12.80 4.77
CA GLY A 99 0.07 12.38 5.12
C GLY A 99 -0.19 10.91 4.80
N ILE A 100 -1.09 10.28 5.55
CA ILE A 100 -1.52 8.90 5.34
C ILE A 100 -3.04 8.91 5.21
N TYR A 101 -3.53 8.63 4.01
CA TYR A 101 -4.97 8.53 3.75
C TYR A 101 -5.38 7.07 3.71
N GLN A 102 -6.29 6.66 4.59
CA GLN A 102 -6.80 5.31 4.74
C GLN A 102 -8.17 5.17 4.08
N VAL A 103 -8.45 3.98 3.56
CA VAL A 103 -9.81 3.54 3.19
C VAL A 103 -10.06 2.16 3.78
N ASP A 104 -11.19 1.99 4.45
CA ASP A 104 -11.79 0.70 4.77
C ASP A 104 -12.62 0.23 3.56
N MET A 105 -12.19 -0.87 2.94
CA MET A 105 -12.82 -1.39 1.72
C MET A 105 -14.17 -2.07 1.97
N ARG A 106 -14.51 -2.38 3.23
CA ARG A 106 -15.80 -2.99 3.61
C ARG A 106 -16.87 -1.95 3.87
N THR A 107 -16.51 -0.88 4.59
CA THR A 107 -17.45 0.16 5.02
C THR A 107 -17.45 1.39 4.11
N ALA A 108 -16.45 1.49 3.22
CA ALA A 108 -16.16 2.67 2.41
C ALA A 108 -15.85 3.94 3.24
N GLN A 109 -15.58 3.80 4.54
CA GLN A 109 -15.06 4.89 5.35
C GLN A 109 -13.63 5.21 4.93
N GLU A 110 -13.32 6.48 4.81
CA GLU A 110 -12.00 6.96 4.44
C GLU A 110 -11.65 8.26 5.15
N GLY A 111 -10.36 8.49 5.33
CA GLY A 111 -9.88 9.68 6.00
C GLY A 111 -8.39 9.62 6.31
N TYR A 112 -7.90 10.72 6.89
CA TYR A 112 -6.53 10.81 7.34
C TYR A 112 -6.32 10.06 8.66
N VAL A 113 -5.18 9.38 8.76
CA VAL A 113 -4.70 8.74 9.99
C VAL A 113 -3.30 9.24 10.32
N ASP A 114 -2.98 9.29 11.61
CA ASP A 114 -1.68 9.82 12.07
C ASP A 114 -0.52 8.83 11.89
N ARG A 115 -0.83 7.53 11.87
CA ARG A 115 0.14 6.44 11.74
C ARG A 115 -0.44 5.25 11.00
N PHE A 116 0.44 4.38 10.49
CA PHE A 116 0.03 3.05 10.06
C PHE A 116 -0.41 2.23 11.28
N PRO A 117 -1.42 1.35 11.14
CA PRO A 117 -1.80 0.43 12.20
C PRO A 117 -0.66 -0.55 12.48
N THR A 118 -0.57 -1.03 13.72
CA THR A 118 0.33 -2.15 14.04
C THR A 118 -0.19 -3.46 13.42
N PRO A 119 0.63 -4.52 13.31
CA PRO A 119 0.15 -5.84 12.94
C PRO A 119 -0.95 -6.41 13.84
N GLU A 120 -1.13 -5.87 15.04
CA GLU A 120 -2.10 -6.36 16.03
C GLU A 120 -3.37 -5.49 16.14
N ASP A 121 -3.39 -4.29 15.55
CA ASP A 121 -4.48 -3.30 15.66
C ASP A 121 -5.76 -3.64 14.87
N TRP A 122 -5.86 -4.83 14.28
CA TRP A 122 -6.95 -5.18 13.35
C TRP A 122 -8.11 -5.85 14.08
N HIS A 123 -9.23 -5.12 14.19
CA HIS A 123 -10.52 -5.68 14.60
C HIS A 123 -11.31 -6.11 13.34
N TRP A 124 -11.72 -7.38 13.27
CA TRP A 124 -12.36 -8.01 12.11
C TRP A 124 -13.89 -8.06 12.22
#